data_AF-A0A956D5C7-F1
#
_entry.id   AF-A0A956D5C7-F1
#
_cell.length_a   1.000
_cell.length_b   1.000
_cell.length_c   1.000
_cell.angle_alpha   90.00
_cell.angle_beta   90.00
_cell.angle_gamma   90.00
#
_symmetry.space_group_name_H-M   'P 1'
#
loop_
_entity.id
_entity.type
_entity.pdbx_description
1 polymer ?
#
loop_
_entity_poly.entity_id
_entity_poly.type
_entity_poly.pdbx_seq_one_letter_code
_entity_poly.pdbx_strand_id
1 'polypeptide(L)'
;MKRAPLVLGLALTTGAGLGLGLGPYLVGWGLVVAALLASVTFAVGLSRDPGDANLHAALLAVGGLVLAFLAVNVPFTWDSLVHLDARFAASLLEPLGVESPEEARALLLPRWVAVGVVGVAAWVAAWVWRRPRPRTRA
;
A
#
# COMPACT_ATOMS: atom_id res chain seq x y z
N MET A 1 9.84 9.62 -19.97
CA MET A 1 9.30 8.40 -19.34
C MET A 1 7.89 8.12 -19.87
N LYS A 2 7.75 7.49 -21.05
CA LYS A 2 6.43 7.28 -21.68
C LYS A 2 5.57 6.20 -20.99
N ARG A 3 6.17 5.32 -20.19
CA ARG A 3 5.49 4.19 -19.51
C ARG A 3 4.94 4.51 -18.12
N ALA A 4 5.40 5.60 -17.48
CA ALA A 4 5.00 5.96 -16.11
C ALA A 4 3.47 6.08 -15.88
N PRO A 5 2.67 6.71 -16.77
CA PRO A 5 1.23 6.81 -16.53
C PRO A 5 0.51 5.46 -16.65
N LEU A 6 0.98 4.55 -17.52
CA LEU A 6 0.43 3.20 -17.65
C LEU A 6 0.74 2.34 -16.42
N VAL A 7 1.98 2.41 -15.91
CA VAL A 7 2.40 1.69 -14.71
C VAL A 7 1.60 2.15 -13.49
N LEU A 8 1.40 3.46 -13.35
CA LEU A 8 0.59 4.02 -12.27
C LEU A 8 -0.87 3.59 -12.39
N GLY A 9 -1.46 3.69 -13.59
CA GLY A 9 -2.84 3.28 -13.83
C GLY A 9 -3.07 1.80 -13.49
N LEU A 10 -2.20 0.90 -13.96
CA LEU A 10 -2.28 -0.54 -13.68
C LEU A 10 -2.12 -0.83 -12.18
N ALA A 11 -1.15 -0.18 -11.52
CA ALA A 11 -0.92 -0.36 -10.10
C ALA A 11 -2.12 0.08 -9.26
N LEU A 12 -2.69 1.25 -9.57
CA LEU A 12 -3.86 1.79 -8.88
C LEU A 12 -5.09 0.88 -9.05
N THR A 13 -5.39 0.47 -10.28
CA THR A 13 -6.55 -0.40 -10.55
C THR A 13 -6.37 -1.79 -9.97
N THR A 14 -5.15 -2.33 -9.97
CA THR A 14 -4.83 -3.63 -9.35
C THR A 14 -4.94 -3.55 -7.83
N GLY A 15 -4.39 -2.51 -7.20
CA GLY A 15 -4.51 -2.29 -5.76
C GLY A 15 -5.96 -2.12 -5.32
N ALA A 16 -6.75 -1.34 -6.05
CA ALA A 16 -8.19 -1.18 -5.81
C ALA A 16 -8.95 -2.50 -6.01
N GLY A 17 -8.69 -3.23 -7.11
CA GLY A 17 -9.31 -4.52 -7.39
C GLY A 17 -8.99 -5.58 -6.34
N LEU A 18 -7.74 -5.64 -5.86
CA LEU A 18 -7.33 -6.50 -4.76
C LEU A 18 -8.01 -6.08 -3.45
N GLY A 19 -8.13 -4.77 -3.19
CA GLY A 19 -8.85 -4.24 -2.03
C GLY A 19 -10.32 -4.63 -2.01
N LEU A 20 -10.99 -4.65 -3.18
CA LEU A 20 -12.37 -5.09 -3.33
C LEU A 20 -12.51 -6.62 -3.26
N GLY A 21 -11.61 -7.36 -3.93
CA GLY A 21 -11.72 -8.81 -4.11
C GLY A 21 -11.25 -9.64 -2.90
N LEU A 22 -10.22 -9.19 -2.18
CA LEU A 22 -9.76 -9.87 -0.95
C LEU A 22 -10.61 -9.51 0.27
N GLY A 23 -11.50 -8.53 0.12
CA GLY A 23 -12.39 -8.08 1.18
C GLY A 23 -11.67 -7.35 2.33
N PRO A 24 -12.42 -7.00 3.39
CA PRO A 24 -11.94 -6.17 4.49
C PRO A 24 -11.02 -6.90 5.50
N TYR A 25 -10.84 -8.21 5.37
CA TYR A 25 -10.23 -9.07 6.41
C TYR A 25 -8.87 -9.64 5.99
N LEU A 26 -8.15 -10.20 6.98
CA LEU A 26 -6.69 -10.42 7.08
C LEU A 26 -5.88 -10.81 5.84
N VAL A 27 -6.48 -11.45 4.84
CA VAL A 27 -5.81 -11.85 3.59
C VAL A 27 -5.18 -10.63 2.87
N GLY A 28 -5.77 -9.44 3.03
CA GLY A 28 -5.20 -8.18 2.53
C GLY A 28 -3.84 -7.78 3.14
N TRP A 29 -3.48 -8.27 4.33
CA TRP A 29 -2.25 -7.86 5.02
C TRP A 29 -0.99 -8.57 4.52
N GLY A 30 -1.11 -9.80 4.00
CA GLY A 30 0.01 -10.46 3.32
C GLY A 30 0.50 -9.64 2.13
N LEU A 31 -0.44 -9.04 1.38
CA LEU A 31 -0.15 -8.13 0.27
C LEU A 31 0.58 -6.87 0.73
N VAL A 32 0.17 -6.33 1.86
CA VAL A 32 0.80 -5.16 2.50
C VAL A 32 2.25 -5.46 2.89
N VAL A 33 2.50 -6.58 3.59
CA VAL A 33 3.86 -6.96 4.01
C VAL A 33 4.73 -7.22 2.79
N ALA A 34 4.20 -7.89 1.77
CA ALA A 34 4.92 -8.11 0.51
C ALA A 34 5.25 -6.79 -0.20
N ALA A 35 4.31 -5.85 -0.25
CA ALA A 35 4.53 -4.53 -0.82
C ALA A 35 5.58 -3.72 -0.04
N LEU A 36 5.57 -3.82 1.30
CA LEU A 36 6.57 -3.17 2.15
C LEU A 36 7.98 -3.71 1.91
N LEU A 37 8.13 -5.04 1.84
CA LEU A 37 9.40 -5.68 1.50
C LEU A 37 9.87 -5.32 0.08
N ALA A 38 8.96 -5.26 -0.88
CA ALA A 38 9.25 -4.83 -2.24
C ALA A 38 9.72 -3.38 -2.28
N SER A 39 9.04 -2.46 -1.58
CA SER A 39 9.44 -1.05 -1.47
C SER A 39 10.84 -0.88 -0.90
N VAL A 40 11.17 -1.60 0.18
CA VAL A 40 12.51 -1.57 0.78
C VAL A 40 13.56 -2.09 -0.21
N THR A 41 13.28 -3.22 -0.86
CA THR A 41 14.20 -3.83 -1.84
C THR A 41 14.48 -2.88 -3.00
N PHE A 42 13.44 -2.27 -3.56
CA PHE A 42 13.59 -1.33 -4.68
C PHE A 42 14.25 -0.03 -4.25
N ALA A 43 13.95 0.51 -3.07
CA ALA A 43 14.63 1.69 -2.54
C ALA A 43 16.13 1.44 -2.30
N VAL A 44 16.49 0.26 -1.78
CA VAL A 44 17.90 -0.15 -1.64
C VAL A 44 18.56 -0.28 -3.00
N GLY A 45 17.90 -0.88 -4.00
CA GLY A 45 18.39 -0.93 -5.37
C GLY A 45 18.67 0.47 -5.94
N LEU A 46 17.73 1.40 -5.70
CA LEU A 46 17.81 2.80 -6.12
C LEU A 46 18.93 3.58 -5.45
N SER A 47 19.27 3.25 -4.20
CA SER A 47 20.42 3.86 -3.53
C SER A 47 21.75 3.50 -4.22
N ARG A 48 21.81 2.33 -4.88
CA ARG A 48 22.98 1.85 -5.62
C ARG A 48 22.98 2.32 -7.07
N ASP A 49 21.83 2.32 -7.73
CA ASP A 49 21.64 2.84 -9.08
C ASP A 49 20.48 3.85 -9.15
N PRO A 50 20.75 5.13 -8.82
CA PRO A 50 19.73 6.18 -8.84
C PRO A 50 19.19 6.53 -10.23
N GLY A 51 19.79 5.99 -11.29
CA GLY A 51 19.40 6.26 -12.68
C GLY A 51 18.44 5.24 -13.27
N ASP A 52 18.19 4.12 -12.58
CA ASP A 52 17.41 3.02 -13.15
C ASP A 52 15.91 3.37 -13.23
N ALA A 53 15.47 3.60 -14.47
CA ALA A 53 14.08 3.92 -14.79
C ALA A 53 13.09 2.80 -14.42
N ASN A 54 13.53 1.53 -14.39
CA ASN A 54 12.69 0.40 -14.01
C ASN A 54 12.47 0.37 -12.50
N LEU A 55 13.51 0.62 -11.69
CA LEU A 55 13.37 0.69 -10.23
C LEU A 55 12.49 1.87 -9.81
N HIS A 56 12.59 3.01 -10.50
CA HIS A 56 11.68 4.15 -10.29
C HIS A 56 10.23 3.77 -10.60
N ALA A 57 9.99 3.11 -11.74
CA ALA A 57 8.66 2.67 -12.12
C ALA A 57 8.09 1.63 -11.15
N ALA A 58 8.93 0.71 -10.66
CA ALA A 58 8.55 -0.29 -9.67
C ALA A 58 8.16 0.35 -8.32
N LEU A 59 8.93 1.32 -7.81
CA LEU A 59 8.55 2.04 -6.59
C LEU A 59 7.25 2.84 -6.76
N LEU A 60 7.06 3.51 -7.91
CA LEU A 60 5.80 4.19 -8.21
C LEU A 60 4.63 3.21 -8.26
N ALA A 61 4.84 2.03 -8.86
CA ALA A 61 3.82 0.99 -8.93
C ALA A 61 3.46 0.48 -7.52
N VAL A 62 4.45 0.12 -6.71
CA VAL A 62 4.20 -0.41 -5.37
C VAL A 62 3.54 0.65 -4.48
N GLY A 63 4.04 1.89 -4.50
CA GLY A 63 3.43 3.00 -3.76
C GLY A 63 1.98 3.27 -4.18
N GLY A 64 1.73 3.35 -5.49
CA GLY A 64 0.38 3.52 -6.04
C GLY A 64 -0.57 2.38 -5.67
N LEU A 65 -0.10 1.13 -5.81
CA LEU A 65 -0.88 -0.07 -5.44
C LEU A 65 -1.28 -0.04 -3.97
N VAL A 66 -0.34 0.23 -3.07
CA VAL A 66 -0.58 0.29 -1.62
C VAL A 66 -1.57 1.40 -1.26
N LEU A 67 -1.41 2.58 -1.85
CA LEU A 67 -2.29 3.71 -1.56
C LEU A 67 -3.70 3.51 -2.11
N ALA A 68 -3.85 2.95 -3.31
CA ALA A 68 -5.15 2.58 -3.86
C ALA A 68 -5.84 1.48 -3.04
N PHE A 69 -5.07 0.47 -2.62
CA PHE A 69 -5.57 -0.57 -1.73
C PHE A 69 -6.11 0.03 -0.44
N LEU A 70 -5.35 0.91 0.23
CA LEU A 70 -5.80 1.56 1.46
C LEU A 70 -7.01 2.48 1.23
N ALA A 71 -7.00 3.28 0.17
CA ALA A 71 -8.07 4.23 -0.14
C ALA A 71 -9.43 3.53 -0.33
N VAL A 72 -9.42 2.29 -0.81
CA VAL A 72 -10.62 1.47 -0.94
C VAL A 72 -10.89 0.69 0.35
N ASN A 73 -9.90 -0.04 0.84
CA ASN A 73 -10.11 -1.04 1.90
C ASN A 73 -10.38 -0.38 3.26
N VAL A 74 -9.80 0.79 3.57
CA VAL A 74 -10.00 1.49 4.85
C VAL A 74 -11.47 1.94 5.01
N PRO A 75 -12.09 2.70 4.08
CA PRO A 75 -13.50 3.06 4.19
C PRO A 75 -14.43 1.85 4.28
N PHE A 76 -14.21 0.83 3.44
CA PHE A 76 -15.05 -0.39 3.44
C PHE A 76 -14.94 -1.15 4.77
N THR A 77 -13.72 -1.30 5.30
CA THR A 77 -13.51 -1.97 6.59
C THR A 77 -14.11 -1.17 7.73
N TRP A 78 -13.95 0.15 7.72
CA TRP A 78 -14.52 1.02 8.74
C TRP A 78 -16.04 0.97 8.74
N ASP A 79 -16.66 1.09 7.57
CA ASP A 79 -18.11 0.98 7.41
C ASP A 79 -18.64 -0.39 7.88
N SER A 80 -17.93 -1.46 7.53
CA SER A 80 -18.25 -2.83 7.98
C SER A 80 -18.18 -2.97 9.50
N LEU A 81 -17.22 -2.32 10.16
CA LEU A 81 -17.07 -2.33 11.62
C LEU A 81 -18.07 -1.42 12.33
N VAL A 82 -18.61 -0.39 11.67
CA VAL A 82 -19.65 0.49 12.22
C VAL A 82 -21.02 -0.18 12.16
N HIS A 83 -21.30 -0.88 11.07
CA HIS A 83 -22.58 -1.53 10.80
C HIS A 83 -22.54 -3.05 11.04
N LEU A 84 -21.64 -3.51 11.92
CA LEU A 84 -21.43 -4.91 12.21
C LEU A 84 -22.67 -5.53 12.86
N ASP A 85 -23.44 -6.35 12.13
CA ASP A 85 -24.53 -7.13 12.72
C ASP A 85 -23.92 -8.18 13.67
N ALA A 86 -24.48 -8.29 14.88
CA ALA A 86 -24.04 -9.22 15.92
C ALA A 86 -23.93 -10.68 15.44
N ARG A 87 -24.70 -11.06 14.42
CA ARG A 87 -24.66 -12.39 13.79
C ARG A 87 -23.36 -12.68 13.04
N PHE A 88 -22.66 -11.66 12.56
CA PHE A 88 -21.39 -11.78 11.83
C PHE A 88 -20.19 -11.31 12.65
N ALA A 89 -20.41 -10.76 13.85
CA ALA A 89 -19.34 -10.23 14.68
C ALA A 89 -18.26 -11.28 15.00
N ALA A 90 -18.67 -12.49 15.36
CA ALA A 90 -17.72 -13.56 15.70
C ALA A 90 -16.80 -13.92 14.52
N SER A 91 -17.34 -14.14 13.32
CA SER A 91 -16.55 -14.54 12.15
C SER A 91 -15.66 -13.42 11.59
N LEU A 92 -16.01 -12.17 11.85
CA LEU A 92 -15.26 -10.99 11.40
C LEU A 92 -14.18 -10.57 12.40
N LEU A 93 -14.40 -10.79 13.70
CA LEU A 93 -13.48 -10.43 14.77
C LEU A 93 -12.51 -11.57 15.16
N GLU A 94 -12.92 -12.84 15.01
CA GLU A 94 -12.10 -14.03 15.31
C GLU A 94 -10.71 -13.98 14.66
N PRO A 95 -10.56 -13.63 13.36
CA PRO A 95 -9.23 -13.58 12.75
C PRO A 95 -8.33 -12.52 13.39
N LEU A 96 -8.92 -11.42 13.87
CA LEU A 96 -8.21 -10.33 14.53
C LEU A 96 -7.88 -10.63 16.00
N GLY A 97 -8.47 -11.69 16.58
CA GLY A 97 -8.28 -12.07 17.97
C GLY A 97 -8.82 -11.04 18.96
N VAL A 98 -9.89 -10.33 18.59
CA VAL A 98 -10.53 -9.28 19.40
C VAL A 98 -11.99 -9.61 19.65
N GLU A 99 -12.58 -9.05 20.70
CA GLU A 99 -13.95 -9.37 21.11
C GLU A 99 -14.95 -8.28 20.71
N SER A 100 -14.46 -7.06 20.44
CA SER A 100 -15.30 -5.92 20.09
C SER A 100 -14.87 -5.18 18.80
N PRO A 101 -15.81 -4.51 18.11
CA PRO A 101 -15.49 -3.61 17.00
C PRO A 101 -14.60 -2.45 17.41
N GLU A 102 -14.73 -1.93 18.64
CA GLU A 102 -13.85 -0.89 19.18
C GLU A 102 -12.38 -1.37 19.26
N GLU A 103 -12.14 -2.57 19.78
CA GLU A 103 -10.81 -3.18 19.82
C GLU A 103 -10.26 -3.42 18.40
N ALA A 104 -11.10 -3.89 17.48
CA ALA A 104 -10.72 -4.06 16.07
C ALA A 104 -10.25 -2.72 15.47
N ARG A 105 -10.99 -1.63 15.69
CA ARG A 105 -10.61 -0.29 15.20
C ARG A 105 -9.29 0.18 15.82
N ALA A 106 -9.11 0.02 17.13
CA ALA A 106 -7.90 0.40 17.83
C ALA A 106 -6.67 -0.38 17.33
N LEU A 107 -6.85 -1.65 16.98
CA LEU A 107 -5.80 -2.53 16.46
C LEU A 107 -5.49 -2.28 14.97
N LEU A 108 -6.49 -1.97 14.16
CA LEU A 108 -6.33 -1.75 12.71
C LEU A 108 -5.77 -0.37 12.37
N LEU A 109 -6.15 0.67 13.09
CA LEU A 109 -5.72 2.06 12.83
C LEU A 109 -4.19 2.22 12.76
N PRO A 110 -3.39 1.83 13.76
CA PRO A 110 -1.94 1.99 13.71
C PRO A 110 -1.32 1.20 12.56
N ARG A 111 -1.92 0.05 12.21
CA ARG A 111 -1.47 -0.74 11.07
C ARG A 111 -1.72 0.02 9.76
N TRP A 112 -2.93 0.54 9.52
CA TRP A 112 -3.22 1.32 8.32
C TRP A 112 -2.32 2.56 8.19
N VAL A 113 -2.05 3.24 9.30
CA VAL A 113 -1.09 4.36 9.34
C VAL A 113 0.29 3.90 8.90
N ALA A 114 0.81 2.80 9.46
CA ALA A 114 2.12 2.27 9.08
C ALA A 114 2.20 1.93 7.59
N VAL A 115 1.15 1.30 7.03
CA VAL A 115 1.08 0.99 5.59
C VAL A 115 1.00 2.25 4.74
N GLY A 116 0.20 3.23 5.17
CA GLY A 116 0.06 4.51 4.47
C GLY A 116 1.39 5.23 4.40
N VAL A 117 2.14 5.26 5.51
CA VAL A 117 3.49 5.82 5.57
C VAL A 117 4.42 5.14 4.57
N VAL A 118 4.37 3.81 4.47
CA VAL A 118 5.21 3.05 3.52
C VAL A 118 4.86 3.36 2.07
N GLY A 119 3.56 3.39 1.73
CA GLY A 119 3.10 3.76 0.40
C GLY A 119 3.53 5.17 0.00
N VAL A 120 3.35 6.14 0.91
CA VAL A 120 3.80 7.54 0.71
C VAL A 120 5.32 7.61 0.59
N ALA A 121 6.08 6.94 1.46
CA ALA A 121 7.54 6.95 1.43
C ALA A 121 8.08 6.37 0.11
N ALA A 122 7.53 5.26 -0.37
CA ALA A 122 7.88 4.68 -1.67
C ALA A 122 7.63 5.66 -2.82
N TRP A 123 6.49 6.38 -2.78
CA TRP A 123 6.15 7.36 -3.79
C TRP A 123 7.08 8.59 -3.76
N VAL A 124 7.37 9.12 -2.57
CA VAL A 124 8.29 10.24 -2.35
C VAL A 124 9.70 9.86 -2.78
N ALA A 125 10.17 8.66 -2.43
CA ALA A 125 11.48 8.15 -2.81
C ALA A 125 11.65 8.10 -4.34
N ALA A 126 10.65 7.59 -5.05
CA ALA A 126 10.63 7.59 -6.52
C ALA A 126 10.62 9.00 -7.13
N TRP A 127 10.04 9.99 -6.42
CA TRP A 127 10.02 11.39 -6.86
C TRP A 127 11.35 12.10 -6.63
N VAL A 128 11.96 11.92 -5.45
CA VAL A 128 13.21 12.59 -5.05
C VAL A 128 14.37 12.14 -5.95
N TRP A 129 14.51 10.83 -6.20
CA TRP A 129 15.60 10.30 -7.03
C TRP A 129 15.40 10.51 -8.53
N ARG A 130 14.24 11.00 -8.95
CA ARG A 130 13.95 11.39 -10.35
C ARG A 130 14.73 12.63 -10.82
N ARG A 131 15.34 13.39 -9.90
CA ARG A 131 16.04 14.63 -10.26
C ARG A 131 17.32 14.32 -11.04
N PRO A 132 17.47 14.83 -12.28
CA PRO A 132 18.69 14.63 -13.04
C PRO A 132 19.88 15.19 -12.26
N ARG A 133 20.88 14.35 -11.98
CA ARG A 133 22.17 14.86 -11.47
C ARG A 133 22.69 15.85 -12.51
N PRO A 134 23.06 17.08 -12.13
CA PRO A 134 23.70 18.00 -13.06
C PRO A 134 24.92 17.28 -13.62
N ARG A 135 24.94 17.08 -14.94
CA ARG A 135 26.12 16.59 -15.65
C ARG A 135 27.22 17.58 -15.34
N THR A 136 28.15 17.21 -14.46
CA THR A 136 29.46 17.83 -14.39
C THR A 136 30.04 17.68 -15.79
N ARG A 137 30.01 18.78 -16.56
CA ARG A 137 30.74 18.89 -17.82
C ARG A 137 32.21 18.77 -17.44
N ALA A 138 32.81 17.63 -17.76
CA ALA A 138 34.26 17.48 -17.85
C ALA A 138 34.71 17.99 -19.22
#